data_AF-A0A7U3Z2R1-F1
#
_entry.id   AF-A0A7U3Z2R1-F1
#
_cell.length_a   1.000
_cell.length_b   1.000
_cell.length_c   1.000
_cell.angle_alpha   90.00
_cell.angle_beta   90.00
_cell.angle_gamma   90.00
#
_symmetry.space_group_name_H-M   'P 1'
#
loop_
_entity.id
_entity.type
_entity.pdbx_description
1 polymer ?
#
loop_
_entity_poly.entity_id
_entity_poly.type
_entity_poly.pdbx_seq_one_letter_code
_entity_poly.pdbx_strand_id
1 'polypeptide(L)'
;MKGLLASLILISSVASAGTLSDFFANHPDLDANLPVHTAISKASRFEAAGFARREGGDEKELMNTKGDQFAILGFRRVKMSCSYPESAQMSGLSDDDCKLVLSKKI
;
A
#
# COMPACT_ATOMS: atom_id res chain seq x y z
N MET A 1 53.41 6.65 7.84
CA MET A 1 52.94 5.46 7.11
C MET A 1 51.58 5.09 7.67
N LYS A 2 50.52 5.22 6.84
CA LYS A 2 49.66 4.09 6.41
C LYS A 2 49.10 3.34 7.64
N GLY A 3 47.91 3.59 8.12
CA GLY A 3 46.65 3.70 7.38
C GLY A 3 45.80 2.50 7.77
N LEU A 4 44.56 2.73 8.19
CA LEU A 4 43.44 1.79 8.06
C LEU A 4 42.15 2.54 8.44
N LEU A 5 41.73 3.34 7.47
CA LEU A 5 40.32 3.57 7.16
C LEU A 5 39.61 2.24 6.94
N ALA A 6 38.29 2.29 7.11
CA ALA A 6 37.28 1.38 6.56
C ALA A 6 36.93 0.15 7.41
N SER A 7 35.83 0.28 8.13
CA SER A 7 34.71 -0.68 8.05
C SER A 7 33.43 -0.01 8.53
N LEU A 8 33.00 1.05 7.81
CA LEU A 8 31.58 1.41 7.78
C LEU A 8 30.89 0.26 7.05
N ILE A 9 30.37 -0.69 7.81
CA ILE A 9 29.45 -1.70 7.32
C ILE A 9 28.13 -0.94 7.04
N LEU A 10 28.07 -0.31 5.86
CA LEU A 10 26.82 0.05 5.22
C LEU A 10 26.11 -1.26 4.92
N ILE A 11 25.35 -1.76 5.89
CA ILE A 11 24.25 -2.67 5.62
C ILE A 11 23.20 -1.80 4.93
N SER A 12 23.45 -1.49 3.66
CA SER A 12 22.43 -1.03 2.75
C SER A 12 21.50 -2.22 2.60
N SER A 13 20.54 -2.35 3.52
CA SER A 13 19.36 -3.16 3.29
C SER A 13 18.77 -2.62 2.01
N VAL A 14 19.06 -3.32 0.91
CA VAL A 14 18.32 -3.24 -0.33
C VAL A 14 16.90 -3.68 0.03
N ALA A 15 16.14 -2.75 0.60
CA ALA A 15 14.71 -2.84 0.69
C ALA A 15 14.26 -2.83 -0.77
N SER A 16 14.14 -4.02 -1.35
CA SER A 16 13.42 -4.20 -2.60
C SER A 16 12.06 -3.59 -2.35
N ALA A 17 11.86 -2.39 -2.89
CA ALA A 17 10.68 -1.63 -2.62
C ALA A 17 9.53 -2.35 -3.34
N GLY A 18 8.58 -2.83 -2.55
CA GLY A 18 7.59 -3.81 -2.99
C GLY A 18 6.58 -3.20 -3.94
N THR A 19 5.94 -4.06 -4.71
CA THR A 19 4.84 -3.71 -5.60
C THR A 19 3.50 -3.87 -4.88
N LEU A 20 2.43 -3.37 -5.51
CA LEU A 20 1.07 -3.67 -5.09
C LEU A 20 0.78 -5.19 -5.10
N SER A 21 1.40 -5.94 -6.01
CA SER A 21 1.28 -7.39 -6.05
C SER A 21 1.92 -8.04 -4.83
N ASP A 22 3.04 -7.52 -4.34
CA ASP A 22 3.71 -8.05 -3.15
C ASP A 22 2.86 -7.83 -1.89
N PHE A 23 2.13 -6.71 -1.83
CA PHE A 23 1.15 -6.49 -0.77
C PHE A 23 0.05 -7.57 -0.78
N PHE A 24 -0.55 -7.85 -1.94
CA PHE A 24 -1.62 -8.83 -2.05
C PHE A 24 -1.13 -10.27 -1.84
N ALA A 25 0.09 -10.60 -2.27
CA ALA A 25 0.71 -11.89 -1.98
C ALA A 25 0.85 -12.14 -0.47
N ASN A 26 1.11 -11.09 0.32
CA ASN A 26 1.18 -11.16 1.78
C ASN A 26 -0.21 -11.12 2.46
N HIS A 27 -1.26 -10.76 1.73
CA HIS A 27 -2.63 -10.64 2.21
C HIS A 27 -3.63 -11.32 1.25
N PRO A 28 -3.50 -12.65 1.04
CA PRO A 28 -4.20 -13.35 -0.05
C PRO A 28 -5.72 -13.34 0.06
N ASP A 29 -6.26 -13.15 1.26
CA ASP A 29 -7.70 -13.06 1.45
C ASP A 29 -8.27 -11.69 1.12
N LEU A 30 -7.46 -10.62 1.20
CA LEU A 30 -7.80 -9.32 0.62
C LEU A 30 -7.74 -9.36 -0.91
N ASP A 31 -6.83 -10.16 -1.47
CA ASP A 31 -6.70 -10.36 -2.91
C ASP A 31 -7.86 -11.18 -3.50
N ALA A 32 -8.26 -12.24 -2.80
CA ALA A 32 -9.36 -13.11 -3.21
C ALA A 32 -10.74 -12.41 -3.18
N ASN A 33 -10.88 -11.34 -2.41
CA ASN A 33 -12.11 -10.53 -2.37
C ASN A 33 -12.01 -9.39 -3.40
N LEU A 34 -12.64 -9.57 -4.56
CA LEU A 34 -12.53 -8.63 -5.70
C LEU A 34 -12.96 -7.18 -5.36
N PRO A 35 -14.08 -6.91 -4.65
CA PRO A 35 -14.41 -5.56 -4.19
C PRO A 35 -13.31 -4.93 -3.35
N VAL A 36 -12.78 -5.67 -2.36
CA VAL A 36 -11.71 -5.19 -1.47
C VAL A 36 -10.41 -4.97 -2.24
N HIS A 37 -10.00 -5.91 -3.08
CA HIS A 37 -8.84 -5.78 -3.96
C HIS A 37 -8.93 -4.50 -4.80
N THR A 38 -10.08 -4.27 -5.43
CA THR A 38 -10.31 -3.12 -6.31
C THR A 38 -10.27 -1.82 -5.52
N ALA A 39 -10.93 -1.78 -4.36
CA ALA A 39 -10.95 -0.60 -3.49
C ALA A 39 -9.55 -0.23 -2.99
N ILE A 40 -8.77 -1.21 -2.52
CA ILE A 40 -7.39 -1.01 -2.06
C ILE A 40 -6.53 -0.54 -3.24
N SER A 41 -6.60 -1.21 -4.39
CA SER A 41 -5.83 -0.85 -5.58
C SER A 41 -6.10 0.61 -6.01
N LYS A 42 -7.38 0.99 -6.10
CA LYS A 42 -7.78 2.36 -6.45
C LYS A 42 -7.30 3.38 -5.42
N ALA A 43 -7.46 3.08 -4.14
CA ALA A 43 -7.01 3.94 -3.05
C ALA A 43 -5.47 4.11 -3.07
N SER A 44 -4.74 3.04 -3.35
CA SER A 44 -3.27 3.05 -3.44
C SER A 44 -2.77 3.99 -4.54
N ARG A 45 -3.37 3.88 -5.74
CA ARG A 45 -3.04 4.77 -6.87
C ARG A 45 -3.41 6.23 -6.58
N PHE A 46 -4.50 6.45 -5.86
CA PHE A 46 -4.88 7.79 -5.41
C PHE A 46 -3.84 8.39 -4.47
N GLU A 47 -3.33 7.61 -3.52
CA GLU A 47 -2.26 8.06 -2.60
C GLU A 47 -0.93 8.30 -3.35
N ALA A 48 -0.57 7.42 -4.29
CA ALA A 48 0.61 7.59 -5.14
C ALA A 48 0.52 8.84 -6.04
N ALA A 49 -0.62 9.07 -6.68
CA ALA A 49 -0.87 10.29 -7.44
C ALA A 49 -0.83 11.54 -6.55
N GLY A 50 -1.38 11.47 -5.35
CA GLY A 50 -1.31 12.53 -4.36
C GLY A 50 0.13 12.85 -3.95
N PHE A 51 0.96 11.81 -3.77
CA PHE A 51 2.39 11.95 -3.50
C PHE A 51 3.12 12.59 -4.68
N ALA A 52 2.94 12.08 -5.90
CA ALA A 52 3.56 12.62 -7.11
C ALA A 52 3.27 14.12 -7.31
N ARG A 53 2.04 14.54 -6.99
CA ARG A 53 1.65 15.96 -7.07
C ARG A 53 2.36 16.86 -6.06
N ARG A 54 2.76 16.33 -4.90
CA ARG A 54 3.38 17.11 -3.81
C ARG A 54 4.90 17.10 -3.90
N GLU A 55 5.47 15.92 -4.13
CA GLU A 55 6.92 15.68 -4.06
C GLU A 55 7.57 15.56 -5.45
N GLY A 56 6.76 15.57 -6.52
CA GLY A 56 7.19 15.30 -7.88
C GLY A 56 7.24 13.79 -8.20
N GLY A 57 7.39 13.49 -9.49
CA GLY A 57 7.44 12.13 -10.02
C GLY A 57 6.19 11.72 -10.80
N ASP A 58 6.12 10.44 -11.17
CA ASP A 58 5.02 9.83 -11.93
C ASP A 58 4.32 8.76 -11.08
N GLU A 59 2.97 8.75 -11.10
CA GLU A 59 2.16 7.80 -10.32
C GLU A 59 2.49 6.36 -10.67
N LYS A 60 2.64 6.05 -11.95
CA LYS A 60 2.88 4.68 -12.41
C LYS A 60 4.27 4.22 -12.01
N GLU A 61 5.29 5.06 -12.13
CA GLU A 61 6.64 4.77 -11.65
C GLU A 61 6.67 4.53 -10.14
N LEU A 62 5.97 5.38 -9.37
CA LEU A 62 5.84 5.23 -7.92
C LEU A 62 5.13 3.92 -7.54
N MET A 63 4.07 3.53 -8.25
CA MET A 63 3.38 2.25 -8.01
C MET A 63 4.23 1.04 -8.39
N ASN A 64 5.12 1.15 -9.37
CA ASN A 64 6.03 0.08 -9.76
C ASN A 64 7.20 -0.09 -8.80
N THR A 65 7.63 1.00 -8.16
CA THR A 65 8.83 1.00 -7.31
C THR A 65 8.50 1.03 -5.82
N LYS A 66 7.33 1.49 -5.40
CA LYS A 66 6.92 1.65 -3.99
C LYS A 66 5.44 1.29 -3.79
N GLY A 67 4.92 0.42 -4.64
CA GLY A 67 3.51 0.06 -4.67
C GLY A 67 3.00 -0.53 -3.36
N ASP A 68 3.84 -1.26 -2.62
CA ASP A 68 3.54 -1.82 -1.30
C ASP A 68 3.27 -0.74 -0.24
N GLN A 69 4.07 0.33 -0.23
CA GLN A 69 3.92 1.46 0.67
C GLN A 69 2.59 2.18 0.41
N PHE A 70 2.27 2.40 -0.86
CA PHE A 70 0.98 2.98 -1.25
C PHE A 70 -0.18 2.01 -1.01
N ALA A 71 0.04 0.70 -1.07
CA ALA A 71 -0.95 -0.32 -0.71
C ALA A 71 -1.33 -0.26 0.77
N ILE A 72 -0.36 -0.07 1.66
CA ILE A 72 -0.62 0.13 3.10
C ILE A 72 -1.47 1.39 3.33
N LEU A 73 -1.15 2.49 2.66
CA LEU A 73 -1.93 3.73 2.75
C LEU A 73 -3.34 3.56 2.17
N GLY A 74 -3.45 2.90 1.02
CA GLY A 74 -4.72 2.56 0.37
C GLY A 74 -5.60 1.69 1.25
N PHE A 75 -5.02 0.65 1.87
CA PHE A 75 -5.70 -0.19 2.84
C PHE A 75 -6.22 0.62 4.04
N ARG A 76 -5.39 1.50 4.62
CA ARG A 76 -5.82 2.35 5.75
C ARG A 76 -6.99 3.26 5.38
N ARG A 77 -6.98 3.83 4.17
CA ARG A 77 -8.10 4.61 3.64
C ARG A 77 -9.36 3.75 3.52
N VAL A 78 -9.27 2.56 2.93
CA VAL A 78 -10.40 1.63 2.80
C VAL A 78 -10.94 1.20 4.18
N LYS A 79 -10.05 0.90 5.13
CA LYS A 79 -10.40 0.55 6.51
C LYS A 79 -11.14 1.68 7.23
N MET A 80 -10.71 2.93 7.00
CA MET A 80 -11.42 4.11 7.50
C MET A 80 -12.81 4.21 6.87
N SER A 81 -12.93 4.03 5.55
CA SER A 81 -14.24 4.00 4.88
C SER A 81 -15.17 2.92 5.44
N CYS A 82 -14.64 1.74 5.73
CA CYS A 82 -15.40 0.65 6.37
C CYS A 82 -15.83 0.93 7.81
N SER A 83 -15.27 1.94 8.47
CA SER A 83 -15.72 2.37 9.79
C SER A 83 -16.98 3.23 9.73
N TYR A 84 -17.43 3.63 8.53
CA TYR A 84 -18.60 4.47 8.30
C TYR A 84 -19.47 3.86 7.17
N PRO A 85 -20.69 3.36 7.45
CA PRO A 85 -21.49 2.63 6.46
C PRO A 85 -21.72 3.37 5.13
N GLU A 86 -21.99 4.68 5.19
CA GLU A 86 -22.19 5.50 3.99
C GLU A 86 -20.93 5.59 3.12
N SER A 87 -19.75 5.68 3.74
CA SER A 87 -18.47 5.75 3.03
C SER A 87 -18.08 4.40 2.40
N ALA A 88 -18.41 3.30 3.06
CA ALA A 88 -18.23 1.95 2.53
C ALA A 88 -19.08 1.74 1.27
N GLN A 89 -20.37 2.11 1.31
CA GLN A 89 -21.26 2.00 0.16
C GLN A 89 -20.79 2.83 -1.04
N MET A 90 -20.34 4.07 -0.81
CA MET A 90 -19.75 4.92 -1.86
C MET A 90 -18.47 4.33 -2.46
N SER A 91 -17.78 3.46 -1.71
CA SER A 91 -16.60 2.73 -2.17
C SER A 91 -16.94 1.38 -2.81
N GLY A 92 -18.22 1.03 -2.92
CA GLY A 92 -18.69 -0.24 -3.47
C GLY A 92 -18.45 -1.44 -2.56
N LEU A 93 -18.31 -1.23 -1.24
CA LEU A 93 -18.02 -2.27 -0.26
C LEU A 93 -19.28 -2.65 0.51
N SER A 94 -19.52 -3.94 0.62
CA SER A 94 -20.57 -4.51 1.47
C SER A 94 -20.14 -4.59 2.94
N ASP A 95 -21.10 -4.90 3.82
CA ASP A 95 -20.80 -5.15 5.23
C ASP A 95 -19.83 -6.31 5.44
N ASP A 96 -19.92 -7.37 4.62
CA ASP A 96 -19.02 -8.53 4.72
C ASP A 96 -17.61 -8.21 4.23
N ASP A 97 -17.48 -7.40 3.17
CA ASP A 97 -16.19 -6.86 2.73
C ASP A 97 -15.55 -6.02 3.86
N CYS A 98 -16.36 -5.20 4.53
CA CYS A 98 -15.89 -4.37 5.62
C CYS A 98 -15.55 -5.16 6.88
N LYS A 99 -16.26 -6.24 7.20
CA LYS A 99 -15.85 -7.17 8.27
C LYS A 99 -14.46 -7.75 7.98
N LEU A 100 -14.22 -8.18 6.75
CA LEU A 100 -12.90 -8.68 6.33
C LEU A 100 -11.83 -7.60 6.53
N VAL A 101 -12.02 -6.40 5.97
CA VAL A 101 -11.05 -5.29 6.09
C VAL A 101 -10.78 -4.90 7.54
N LEU A 102 -11.83 -4.75 8.36
CA LEU A 102 -11.71 -4.32 9.75
C LEU A 102 -10.99 -5.36 10.63
N SER A 103 -11.10 -6.64 10.29
CA SER A 103 -10.43 -7.73 11.02
C SER A 103 -8.89 -7.72 10.88
N LYS A 104 -8.35 -7.06 9.86
CA LYS A 104 -6.91 -7.04 9.55
C LYS A 104 -6.15 -6.01 10.37
N LYS A 105 -4.92 -6.36 10.75
CA LYS A 105 -3.94 -5.47 11.39
C LYS A 105 -2.75 -5.27 10.45
N ILE A 106 -2.81 -4.21 9.66
CA ILE A 106 -1.82 -3.78 8.65
C ILE A 106 -1.54 -2.29 8.89
#